data_AF-A0AAU6S6X6-F1
#
_entry.id   AF-A0AAU6S6X6-F1
#
_cell.length_a   1.000
_cell.length_b   1.000
_cell.length_c   1.000
_cell.angle_alpha   90.00
_cell.angle_beta   90.00
_cell.angle_gamma   90.00
#
_symmetry.space_group_name_H-M   'P 1'
#
loop_
_entity.id
_entity.type
_entity.pdbx_description
1 polymer ?
#
loop_
_entity_poly.entity_id
_entity_poly.type
_entity_poly.pdbx_seq_one_letter_code
_entity_poly.pdbx_strand_id
1 'polypeptide(L)'
;MNVEPWSTVGPGSSAAIVPGIQYLLRAHGHAVAVDGAYGPATAAAVSAFQTAQGVPSDGIVGPITWPRLVIAVHQGSTGDAVRAVQQFGLARSPGEDPLVIDGDFGPITKERVEFFQESWGLSLDGVAGRETWSFFSTFVPGERPWALVKQGSSQATNWRVLAAQHLLRAHGATIAADGAFGPLSGQAVQAFQQTLRAVEISTTLGQLDWPSLIITVKQGDGRAGSKGEAVRAVQTLLAGVTVDGDFGPQTDAAVRQFQQVFLPPADGIVGPETWHTLMLRLFD
;
A
#
# COMPACT_ATOMS: atom_id res chain seq x y z
N MET A 1 -10.16 -6.02 -6.39
CA MET A 1 -10.49 -4.59 -6.52
C MET A 1 -9.22 -3.83 -6.78
N ASN A 2 -9.25 -2.83 -7.66
CA ASN A 2 -8.06 -2.06 -8.01
C ASN A 2 -7.50 -1.23 -6.82
N VAL A 3 -8.28 -1.01 -5.76
CA VAL A 3 -7.92 -0.13 -4.63
C VAL A 3 -7.67 -0.84 -3.31
N GLU A 4 -8.36 -1.94 -3.02
CA GLU A 4 -8.30 -2.64 -1.73
C GLU A 4 -7.76 -4.07 -1.91
N PRO A 5 -6.51 -4.36 -1.51
CA PRO A 5 -5.87 -5.66 -1.70
C PRO A 5 -6.26 -6.66 -0.59
N TRP A 6 -7.56 -6.95 -0.45
CA TRP A 6 -8.03 -7.94 0.52
C TRP A 6 -7.47 -9.34 0.25
N SER A 7 -6.73 -9.89 1.21
CA SER A 7 -6.25 -11.27 1.17
C SER A 7 -7.32 -12.24 1.64
N THR A 8 -7.33 -13.46 1.11
CA THR A 8 -8.15 -14.56 1.63
C THR A 8 -7.37 -15.32 2.71
N VAL A 9 -7.92 -15.41 3.92
CA VAL A 9 -7.30 -16.10 5.06
C VAL A 9 -8.26 -17.15 5.60
N GLY A 10 -7.79 -18.39 5.74
CA GLY A 10 -8.63 -19.51 6.17
C GLY A 10 -7.86 -20.58 6.96
N PRO A 11 -8.50 -21.73 7.22
CA PRO A 11 -7.92 -22.82 8.00
C PRO A 11 -6.51 -23.22 7.58
N GLY A 12 -5.63 -23.41 8.56
CA GLY A 12 -4.22 -23.78 8.34
C GLY A 12 -3.27 -22.59 8.13
N SER A 13 -3.79 -21.37 8.00
CA SER A 13 -2.95 -20.16 7.98
C SER A 13 -2.32 -19.88 9.37
N SER A 14 -1.07 -19.48 9.34
CA SER A 14 -0.31 -18.94 10.49
C SER A 14 0.31 -17.57 10.18
N ALA A 15 -0.25 -16.88 9.18
CA ALA A 15 0.24 -15.56 8.79
C ALA A 15 0.03 -14.52 9.91
N ALA A 16 0.85 -13.48 9.92
CA ALA A 16 0.82 -12.41 10.93
C ALA A 16 -0.52 -11.64 11.01
N ILE A 17 -1.42 -11.85 10.04
CA ILE A 17 -2.78 -11.29 10.02
C ILE A 17 -3.75 -12.05 10.96
N VAL A 18 -3.45 -13.31 11.32
CA VAL A 18 -4.36 -14.17 12.10
C VAL A 18 -4.64 -13.63 13.50
N PRO A 19 -3.65 -13.15 14.29
CA PRO A 19 -3.94 -12.51 15.57
C PRO A 19 -4.88 -11.29 15.42
N GLY A 20 -4.72 -10.50 14.35
CA GLY A 20 -5.62 -9.39 14.03
C GLY A 20 -7.06 -9.85 13.83
N ILE A 21 -7.27 -10.95 13.09
CA ILE A 21 -8.60 -11.58 12.92
C ILE A 21 -9.16 -12.03 14.28
N GLN A 22 -8.35 -12.72 15.09
CA GLN A 22 -8.78 -13.23 16.39
C GLN A 22 -9.17 -12.11 17.36
N TYR A 23 -8.41 -11.01 17.40
CA TYR A 23 -8.77 -9.82 18.17
C TYR A 23 -10.05 -9.15 17.65
N LEU A 24 -10.23 -9.00 16.34
CA LEU A 24 -11.47 -8.44 15.78
C LEU A 24 -12.67 -9.33 16.12
N LEU A 25 -12.54 -10.66 16.04
CA LEU A 25 -13.59 -11.60 16.46
C LEU A 25 -13.96 -11.43 17.94
N ARG A 26 -12.96 -11.27 18.82
CA ARG A 26 -13.23 -10.96 20.25
C ARG A 26 -13.95 -9.63 20.43
N ALA A 27 -13.57 -8.61 19.66
CA ALA A 27 -14.26 -7.31 19.68
C ALA A 27 -15.73 -7.41 19.19
N HIS A 28 -16.04 -8.38 18.33
CA HIS A 28 -17.41 -8.76 17.96
C HIS A 28 -18.08 -9.74 18.94
N GLY A 29 -17.46 -10.02 20.09
CA GLY A 29 -18.01 -10.84 21.17
C GLY A 29 -17.77 -12.35 21.04
N HIS A 30 -16.95 -12.81 20.09
CA HIS A 30 -16.63 -14.22 19.94
C HIS A 30 -15.48 -14.65 20.87
N ALA A 31 -15.69 -15.70 21.65
CA ALA A 31 -14.65 -16.27 22.50
C ALA A 31 -13.68 -17.13 21.66
N VAL A 32 -12.55 -16.55 21.27
CA VAL A 32 -11.46 -17.24 20.56
C VAL A 32 -10.12 -16.96 21.24
N ALA A 33 -9.19 -17.92 21.25
CA ALA A 33 -7.82 -17.67 21.68
C ALA A 33 -7.10 -16.78 20.64
N VAL A 34 -6.22 -15.89 21.08
CA VAL A 34 -5.33 -15.16 20.18
C VAL A 34 -3.98 -15.86 20.22
N ASP A 35 -3.86 -16.91 19.42
CA ASP A 35 -2.70 -17.80 19.36
C ASP A 35 -1.96 -17.72 18.00
N GLY A 36 -2.47 -16.90 17.07
CA GLY A 36 -1.92 -16.76 15.73
C GLY A 36 -2.17 -17.96 14.81
N ALA A 37 -2.92 -18.97 15.24
CA ALA A 37 -3.28 -20.13 14.45
C ALA A 37 -4.73 -20.03 13.95
N TYR A 38 -4.92 -20.13 12.63
CA TYR A 38 -6.26 -20.25 12.05
C TYR A 38 -6.73 -21.70 12.17
N GLY A 39 -6.98 -22.13 13.40
CA GLY A 39 -7.47 -23.47 13.74
C GLY A 39 -9.01 -23.59 13.67
N PRO A 40 -9.56 -24.75 14.06
CA PRO A 40 -11.00 -25.01 14.03
C PRO A 40 -11.83 -24.01 14.85
N ALA A 41 -11.32 -23.53 15.99
CA ALA A 41 -12.00 -22.54 16.82
C ALA A 41 -12.11 -21.18 16.13
N THR A 42 -11.04 -20.71 15.49
CA THR A 42 -11.04 -19.48 14.69
C THR A 42 -11.99 -19.61 13.49
N ALA A 43 -11.93 -20.73 12.77
CA ALA A 43 -12.83 -20.98 11.64
C ALA A 43 -14.31 -20.99 12.06
N ALA A 44 -14.65 -21.66 13.16
CA ALA A 44 -16.01 -21.68 13.69
C ALA A 44 -16.48 -20.27 14.13
N ALA A 45 -15.61 -19.47 14.75
CA ALA A 45 -15.93 -18.09 15.11
C ALA A 45 -16.16 -17.21 13.87
N VAL A 46 -15.36 -17.38 12.81
CA VAL A 46 -15.56 -16.68 11.53
C VAL A 46 -16.88 -17.09 10.87
N SER A 47 -17.21 -18.39 10.82
CA SER A 47 -18.50 -18.86 10.30
C SER A 47 -19.69 -18.27 11.08
N ALA A 48 -19.60 -18.22 12.42
CA ALA A 48 -20.63 -17.63 13.26
C ALA A 48 -20.77 -16.12 13.00
N PHE A 49 -19.65 -15.41 12.88
CA PHE A 49 -19.63 -14.00 12.50
C PHE A 49 -20.26 -13.76 11.13
N GLN A 50 -19.85 -14.52 10.11
CA GLN A 50 -20.39 -14.43 8.74
C GLN A 50 -21.91 -14.66 8.71
N THR A 51 -22.39 -15.66 9.45
CA THR A 51 -23.83 -15.93 9.61
C THR A 51 -24.54 -14.73 10.23
N ALA A 52 -24.00 -14.16 11.31
CA ALA A 52 -24.56 -12.97 11.96
C ALA A 52 -24.58 -11.73 11.05
N GLN A 53 -23.63 -11.62 10.12
CA GLN A 53 -23.54 -10.53 9.15
C GLN A 53 -24.30 -10.78 7.83
N GLY A 54 -24.96 -11.93 7.69
CA GLY A 54 -25.73 -12.28 6.48
C GLY A 54 -24.88 -12.46 5.22
N VAL A 55 -23.63 -12.91 5.35
CA VAL A 55 -22.74 -13.24 4.22
C VAL A 55 -22.50 -14.75 4.15
N PRO A 56 -22.01 -15.29 3.02
CA PRO A 56 -21.66 -16.71 2.93
C PRO A 56 -20.79 -17.16 4.11
N SER A 57 -21.25 -18.18 4.83
CA SER A 57 -20.60 -18.71 6.03
C SER A 57 -19.68 -19.88 5.67
N ASP A 58 -18.53 -19.58 5.08
CA ASP A 58 -17.51 -20.55 4.68
C ASP A 58 -16.36 -20.69 5.69
N GLY A 59 -16.35 -19.88 6.76
CA GLY A 59 -15.30 -19.88 7.76
C GLY A 59 -13.98 -19.31 7.26
N ILE A 60 -13.99 -18.57 6.14
CA ILE A 60 -12.83 -17.97 5.48
C ILE A 60 -12.99 -16.45 5.45
N VAL A 61 -11.99 -15.71 5.95
CA VAL A 61 -11.99 -14.25 5.87
C VAL A 61 -11.47 -13.81 4.51
N GLY A 62 -12.40 -13.51 3.59
CA GLY A 62 -12.10 -12.99 2.25
C GLY A 62 -12.63 -11.57 2.00
N PRO A 63 -12.61 -11.08 0.74
CA PRO A 63 -13.01 -9.71 0.36
C PRO A 63 -14.45 -9.32 0.75
N ILE A 64 -15.33 -10.29 0.99
CA ILE A 64 -16.72 -10.05 1.44
C ILE A 64 -16.77 -9.92 2.97
N THR A 65 -15.96 -10.69 3.70
CA THR A 65 -15.95 -10.74 5.17
C THR A 65 -15.14 -9.60 5.77
N TRP A 66 -13.98 -9.28 5.21
CA TRP A 66 -13.09 -8.22 5.72
C TRP A 66 -13.79 -6.88 5.97
N PRO A 67 -14.53 -6.29 5.01
CA PRO A 67 -15.20 -5.01 5.22
C PRO A 67 -16.19 -4.98 6.38
N ARG A 68 -16.71 -6.14 6.81
CA ARG A 68 -17.64 -6.27 7.93
C ARG A 68 -16.92 -6.58 9.24
N LEU A 69 -15.84 -7.35 9.17
CA LEU A 69 -15.05 -7.73 10.33
C LEU A 69 -14.28 -6.55 10.92
N VAL A 70 -13.79 -5.64 10.07
CA VAL A 70 -13.01 -4.47 10.48
C VAL A 70 -13.84 -3.55 11.36
N ILE A 71 -13.28 -3.23 12.53
CA ILE A 71 -13.76 -2.17 13.41
C ILE A 71 -12.78 -1.01 13.28
N ALA A 72 -13.26 0.13 12.79
CA ALA A 72 -12.44 1.33 12.68
C ALA A 72 -12.08 1.84 14.08
N VAL A 73 -10.79 2.04 14.32
CA VAL A 73 -10.26 2.60 15.57
C VAL A 73 -9.39 3.82 15.28
N HIS A 74 -9.43 4.77 16.20
CA HIS A 74 -8.70 6.04 16.15
C HIS A 74 -8.18 6.41 17.54
N GLN A 75 -7.41 7.49 17.64
CA GLN A 75 -6.90 7.97 18.93
C GLN A 75 -8.02 8.10 19.99
N GLY A 76 -7.80 7.48 21.15
CA GLY A 76 -8.78 7.38 22.24
C GLY A 76 -9.67 6.14 22.20
N SER A 77 -9.63 5.34 21.13
CA SER A 77 -10.27 4.01 21.11
C SER A 77 -9.56 3.06 22.08
N THR A 78 -10.30 2.07 22.60
CA THR A 78 -9.75 1.05 23.51
C THR A 78 -10.27 -0.35 23.17
N GLY A 79 -9.57 -1.40 23.63
CA GLY A 79 -10.03 -2.79 23.59
C GLY A 79 -9.41 -3.63 22.48
N ASP A 80 -10.03 -4.78 22.18
CA ASP A 80 -9.43 -5.77 21.28
C ASP A 80 -9.31 -5.28 19.84
N ALA A 81 -10.19 -4.41 19.35
CA ALA A 81 -10.04 -3.80 18.03
C ALA A 81 -8.75 -2.95 17.93
N VAL A 82 -8.29 -2.34 19.04
CA VAL A 82 -7.02 -1.61 19.08
C VAL A 82 -5.85 -2.59 19.12
N ARG A 83 -5.92 -3.65 19.93
CA ARG A 83 -4.91 -4.72 19.95
C ARG A 83 -4.71 -5.35 18.58
N ALA A 84 -5.79 -5.48 17.82
CA ALA A 84 -5.77 -5.98 16.45
C ALA A 84 -4.89 -5.14 15.52
N VAL A 85 -4.81 -3.82 15.74
CA VAL A 85 -3.94 -2.91 14.99
C VAL A 85 -2.52 -2.90 15.55
N GLN A 86 -2.37 -2.82 16.88
CA GLN A 86 -1.06 -2.74 17.52
C GLN A 86 -0.19 -3.97 17.25
N GLN A 87 -0.80 -5.16 17.07
CA GLN A 87 -0.08 -6.40 16.81
C GLN A 87 0.79 -6.35 15.53
N PHE A 88 0.49 -5.46 14.57
CA PHE A 88 1.33 -5.30 13.38
C PHE A 88 2.65 -4.57 13.65
N GLY A 89 2.81 -3.95 14.83
CA GLY A 89 4.01 -3.21 15.24
C GLY A 89 4.20 -1.88 14.53
N LEU A 90 3.91 -1.80 13.22
CA LEU A 90 3.94 -0.61 12.37
C LEU A 90 5.24 0.21 12.56
N ALA A 91 6.37 -0.50 12.49
CA ALA A 91 7.72 0.07 12.56
C ALA A 91 7.93 1.14 11.47
N ARG A 92 8.46 2.31 11.84
CA ARG A 92 8.79 3.40 10.91
C ARG A 92 10.22 3.34 10.42
N SER A 93 11.10 2.66 11.16
CA SER A 93 12.49 2.45 10.80
C SER A 93 12.99 1.08 11.28
N PRO A 94 14.05 0.52 10.68
CA PRO A 94 14.67 -0.70 11.18
C PRO A 94 15.16 -0.50 12.61
N GLY A 95 14.89 -1.49 13.48
CA GLY A 95 15.30 -1.46 14.88
C GLY A 95 14.43 -0.60 15.81
N GLU A 96 13.35 0.01 15.31
CA GLU A 96 12.36 0.64 16.17
C GLU A 96 11.52 -0.42 16.89
N ASP A 97 11.31 -0.26 18.19
CA ASP A 97 10.49 -1.18 18.97
C ASP A 97 9.05 -1.24 18.42
N PRO A 98 8.43 -2.43 18.39
CA PRO A 98 7.05 -2.57 17.96
C PRO A 98 6.10 -1.87 18.94
N LEU A 99 4.91 -1.54 18.46
CA LEU A 99 3.82 -1.07 19.32
C LEU A 99 3.57 -2.03 20.49
N VAL A 100 3.41 -1.45 21.68
CA VAL A 100 2.87 -2.19 22.83
C VAL A 100 1.43 -2.56 22.53
N ILE A 101 1.07 -3.83 22.78
CA ILE A 101 -0.28 -4.36 22.57
C ILE A 101 -1.09 -4.21 23.87
N ASP A 102 -1.29 -2.98 24.31
CA ASP A 102 -2.04 -2.66 25.54
C ASP A 102 -3.55 -2.53 25.30
N GLY A 103 -3.97 -2.34 24.05
CA GLY A 103 -5.35 -2.08 23.68
C GLY A 103 -5.78 -0.63 23.84
N ASP A 104 -4.86 0.31 24.05
CA ASP A 104 -5.14 1.74 24.13
C ASP A 104 -4.58 2.47 22.90
N PHE A 105 -5.45 3.09 22.11
CA PHE A 105 -5.01 3.78 20.90
C PHE A 105 -4.49 5.18 21.28
N GLY A 106 -3.25 5.21 21.75
CA GLY A 106 -2.56 6.44 22.15
C GLY A 106 -1.94 7.22 20.97
N PRO A 107 -1.24 8.33 21.27
CA PRO A 107 -0.56 9.15 20.26
C PRO A 107 0.46 8.35 19.43
N ILE A 108 1.21 7.44 20.06
CA ILE A 108 2.21 6.61 19.35
C ILE A 108 1.52 5.72 18.33
N THR A 109 0.42 5.04 18.70
CA THR A 109 -0.36 4.22 17.76
C THR A 109 -0.88 5.04 16.59
N LYS A 110 -1.34 6.27 16.84
CA LYS A 110 -1.77 7.20 15.78
C LYS A 110 -0.64 7.53 14.83
N GLU A 111 0.51 7.95 15.34
CA GLU A 111 1.68 8.28 14.53
C GLU A 111 2.14 7.10 13.67
N ARG A 112 2.08 5.86 14.20
CA ARG A 112 2.41 4.67 13.42
C ARG A 112 1.40 4.37 12.32
N VAL A 113 0.11 4.56 12.60
CA VAL A 113 -0.95 4.40 11.59
C VAL A 113 -0.82 5.47 10.49
N GLU A 114 -0.56 6.73 10.85
CA GLU A 114 -0.32 7.81 9.89
C GLU A 114 0.91 7.53 9.01
N PHE A 115 2.02 7.09 9.60
CA PHE A 115 3.21 6.70 8.84
C PHE A 115 2.92 5.53 7.88
N PHE A 116 2.17 4.52 8.34
CA PHE A 116 1.75 3.42 7.48
C PHE A 116 0.86 3.91 6.33
N GLN A 117 -0.12 4.78 6.61
CA GLN A 117 -1.00 5.36 5.61
C GLN A 117 -0.22 6.15 4.56
N GLU A 118 0.70 7.01 4.97
CA GLU A 118 1.58 7.76 4.07
C GLU A 118 2.47 6.83 3.21
N SER A 119 3.02 5.78 3.84
CA SER A 119 3.84 4.77 3.17
C SER A 119 3.11 4.03 2.07
N TRP A 120 1.79 3.88 2.16
CA TRP A 120 0.96 3.21 1.16
C TRP A 120 0.08 4.16 0.35
N GLY A 121 0.22 5.48 0.54
CA GLY A 121 -0.58 6.48 -0.17
C GLY A 121 -2.08 6.43 0.17
N LEU A 122 -2.42 5.97 1.37
CA LEU A 122 -3.78 5.89 1.89
C LEU A 122 -4.29 7.26 2.34
N SER A 123 -5.52 7.31 2.82
CA SER A 123 -6.04 8.52 3.46
C SER A 123 -5.28 8.77 4.76
N LEU A 124 -4.56 9.90 4.86
CA LEU A 124 -3.76 10.26 6.03
C LEU A 124 -4.65 10.88 7.12
N ASP A 125 -5.49 10.05 7.73
CA ASP A 125 -6.47 10.46 8.75
C ASP A 125 -6.16 9.92 10.16
N GLY A 126 -5.15 9.06 10.29
CA GLY A 126 -4.78 8.42 11.56
C GLY A 126 -5.82 7.41 12.06
N VAL A 127 -6.76 7.00 11.21
CA VAL A 127 -7.79 6.01 11.52
C VAL A 127 -7.40 4.66 10.92
N ALA A 128 -7.33 3.63 11.76
CA ALA A 128 -7.18 2.25 11.29
C ALA A 128 -8.55 1.70 10.85
N GLY A 129 -9.08 2.24 9.75
CA GLY A 129 -10.36 1.87 9.14
C GLY A 129 -10.23 0.86 8.01
N ARG A 130 -11.29 0.72 7.21
CA ARG A 130 -11.38 -0.24 6.10
C ARG A 130 -10.17 -0.18 5.15
N GLU A 131 -9.80 1.01 4.71
CA GLU A 131 -8.69 1.19 3.78
C GLU A 131 -7.35 0.75 4.40
N THR A 132 -7.04 1.23 5.61
CA THR A 132 -5.84 0.85 6.37
C THR A 132 -5.77 -0.68 6.55
N TRP A 133 -6.87 -1.31 6.98
CA TRP A 133 -6.96 -2.76 7.13
C TRP A 133 -6.80 -3.53 5.81
N SER A 134 -7.25 -2.97 4.69
CA SER A 134 -7.06 -3.59 3.37
C SER A 134 -5.59 -3.68 2.97
N PHE A 135 -4.73 -2.88 3.58
CA PHE A 135 -3.27 -2.97 3.41
C PHE A 135 -2.59 -3.72 4.57
N PHE A 136 -3.24 -3.93 5.72
CA PHE A 136 -2.73 -4.88 6.73
C PHE A 136 -2.81 -6.34 6.28
N SER A 137 -3.68 -6.66 5.34
CA SER A 137 -3.71 -7.97 4.68
C SER A 137 -2.36 -8.35 4.01
N THR A 138 -1.50 -7.36 3.76
CA THR A 138 -0.22 -7.51 3.07
C THR A 138 0.89 -8.07 3.95
N PHE A 139 0.65 -8.16 5.27
CA PHE A 139 1.50 -8.91 6.18
C PHE A 139 1.38 -10.44 5.99
N VAL A 140 0.62 -10.89 4.97
CA VAL A 140 0.62 -12.27 4.46
C VAL A 140 1.75 -12.43 3.42
N PRO A 141 2.56 -13.50 3.49
CA PRO A 141 3.54 -13.78 2.44
C PRO A 141 2.88 -13.87 1.05
N GLY A 142 3.43 -13.15 0.07
CA GLY A 142 2.89 -13.12 -1.29
C GLY A 142 3.31 -11.87 -2.07
N GLU A 143 2.65 -11.64 -3.20
CA GLU A 143 2.81 -10.42 -3.98
C GLU A 143 2.43 -9.20 -3.14
N ARG A 144 3.34 -8.21 -3.08
CA ARG A 144 3.09 -6.97 -2.37
C ARG A 144 2.17 -6.08 -3.21
N PRO A 145 1.15 -5.45 -2.62
CA PRO A 145 0.33 -4.52 -3.38
C PRO A 145 1.11 -3.27 -3.75
N TRP A 146 0.58 -2.50 -4.67
CA TRP A 146 1.10 -1.18 -4.98
C TRP A 146 0.46 -0.10 -4.12
N ALA A 147 1.25 0.92 -3.76
CA ALA A 147 0.77 2.11 -3.06
C ALA A 147 -0.25 2.87 -3.91
N LEU A 148 -1.21 3.53 -3.28
CA LEU A 148 -2.24 4.29 -3.97
C LEU A 148 -1.76 5.70 -4.32
N VAL A 149 -2.28 6.25 -5.42
CA VAL A 149 -2.26 7.69 -5.68
C VAL A 149 -3.68 8.12 -6.05
N LYS A 150 -4.25 9.01 -5.24
CA LYS A 150 -5.67 9.34 -5.28
C LYS A 150 -5.91 10.79 -5.63
N GLN A 151 -7.06 11.04 -6.23
CA GLN A 151 -7.56 12.41 -6.38
C GLN A 151 -7.63 13.14 -5.03
N GLY A 152 -7.06 14.35 -4.98
CA GLY A 152 -6.90 15.16 -3.77
C GLY A 152 -5.52 15.03 -3.10
N SER A 153 -4.70 14.06 -3.49
CA SER A 153 -3.34 13.92 -2.96
C SER A 153 -2.43 15.06 -3.46
N SER A 154 -1.48 15.47 -2.64
CA SER A 154 -0.41 16.41 -3.01
C SER A 154 0.95 15.80 -2.71
N GLN A 155 2.04 16.44 -3.12
CA GLN A 155 3.39 16.02 -2.73
C GLN A 155 3.59 15.93 -1.20
N ALA A 156 2.90 16.77 -0.42
CA ALA A 156 3.00 16.77 1.04
C ALA A 156 2.29 15.58 1.71
N THR A 157 1.27 15.01 1.06
CA THR A 157 0.50 13.87 1.60
C THR A 157 0.82 12.56 0.89
N ASN A 158 1.37 12.65 -0.31
CA ASN A 158 1.78 11.53 -1.13
C ASN A 158 2.82 11.98 -2.16
N TRP A 159 4.09 11.79 -1.81
CA TRP A 159 5.25 12.17 -2.62
C TRP A 159 5.29 11.50 -4.01
N ARG A 160 4.52 10.41 -4.22
CA ARG A 160 4.40 9.71 -5.52
C ARG A 160 3.62 10.48 -6.58
N VAL A 161 2.92 11.55 -6.20
CA VAL A 161 2.03 12.30 -7.10
C VAL A 161 2.74 12.76 -8.38
N LEU A 162 3.95 13.32 -8.27
CA LEU A 162 4.72 13.78 -9.43
C LEU A 162 5.13 12.63 -10.34
N ALA A 163 5.64 11.53 -9.77
CA ALA A 163 5.99 10.36 -10.54
C ALA A 163 4.78 9.77 -11.28
N ALA A 164 3.63 9.70 -10.62
CA ALA A 164 2.37 9.29 -11.24
C ALA A 164 1.97 10.22 -12.40
N GLN A 165 2.02 11.54 -12.20
CA GLN A 165 1.70 12.52 -13.25
C GLN A 165 2.65 12.40 -14.46
N HIS A 166 3.95 12.23 -14.22
CA HIS A 166 4.93 11.99 -15.28
C HIS A 166 4.68 10.67 -16.01
N LEU A 167 4.39 9.57 -15.32
CA LEU A 167 4.07 8.31 -15.98
C LEU A 167 2.79 8.39 -16.80
N LEU A 168 1.73 9.04 -16.31
CA LEU A 168 0.52 9.29 -17.09
C LEU A 168 0.81 10.09 -18.37
N ARG A 169 1.70 11.11 -18.29
CA ARG A 169 2.18 11.85 -19.47
C ARG A 169 2.98 10.97 -20.42
N ALA A 170 3.77 10.02 -19.91
CA ALA A 170 4.48 9.03 -20.74
C ALA A 170 3.52 8.15 -21.55
N HIS A 171 2.30 7.93 -21.03
CA HIS A 171 1.20 7.25 -21.71
C HIS A 171 0.26 8.20 -22.48
N GLY A 172 0.69 9.44 -22.73
CA GLY A 172 0.00 10.40 -23.60
C GLY A 172 -1.03 11.30 -22.91
N ALA A 173 -1.12 11.28 -21.58
CA ALA A 173 -2.01 12.21 -20.87
C ALA A 173 -1.49 13.66 -20.95
N THR A 174 -2.36 14.60 -21.35
CA THR A 174 -2.05 16.03 -21.37
C THR A 174 -2.42 16.67 -20.03
N ILE A 175 -1.60 16.44 -19.00
CA ILE A 175 -1.76 17.00 -17.66
C ILE A 175 -0.49 17.72 -17.21
N ALA A 176 -0.62 18.66 -16.26
CA ALA A 176 0.53 19.24 -15.57
C ALA A 176 1.14 18.20 -14.60
N ALA A 177 2.46 18.24 -14.44
CA ALA A 177 3.16 17.56 -13.34
C ALA A 177 3.50 18.62 -12.27
N ASP A 178 2.48 19.01 -11.52
CA ASP A 178 2.48 20.14 -10.57
C ASP A 178 2.50 19.68 -9.10
N GLY A 179 2.47 18.38 -8.86
CA GLY A 179 2.44 17.83 -7.51
C GLY A 179 1.07 17.88 -6.84
N ALA A 180 0.00 18.22 -7.56
CA ALA A 180 -1.38 18.20 -7.10
C ALA A 180 -2.22 17.22 -7.94
N PHE A 181 -2.63 16.11 -7.34
CA PHE A 181 -3.42 15.08 -8.04
C PHE A 181 -4.90 15.47 -8.09
N GLY A 182 -5.21 16.49 -8.89
CA GLY A 182 -6.57 17.04 -9.03
C GLY A 182 -7.47 16.24 -9.99
N PRO A 183 -8.66 16.78 -10.31
CA PRO A 183 -9.62 16.13 -11.22
C PRO A 183 -9.04 15.75 -12.59
N LEU A 184 -8.15 16.55 -13.17
CA LEU A 184 -7.50 16.23 -14.45
C LEU A 184 -6.56 15.01 -14.34
N SER A 185 -5.84 14.88 -13.23
CA SER A 185 -5.03 13.67 -12.97
C SER A 185 -5.94 12.45 -12.80
N GLY A 186 -7.04 12.59 -12.05
CA GLY A 186 -8.05 11.53 -11.92
C GLY A 186 -8.67 11.10 -13.25
N GLN A 187 -8.99 12.04 -14.14
CA GLN A 187 -9.49 11.75 -15.49
C GLN A 187 -8.43 11.05 -16.37
N ALA A 188 -7.16 11.45 -16.25
CA ALA A 188 -6.07 10.77 -16.95
C ALA A 188 -5.92 9.31 -16.49
N VAL A 189 -6.10 9.03 -15.20
CA VAL A 189 -6.15 7.65 -14.67
C VAL A 189 -7.29 6.86 -15.29
N GLN A 190 -8.50 7.44 -15.32
CA GLN A 190 -9.66 6.77 -15.91
C GLN A 190 -9.43 6.44 -17.39
N ALA A 191 -8.86 7.39 -18.15
CA ALA A 191 -8.52 7.18 -19.56
C ALA A 191 -7.47 6.07 -19.72
N PHE A 192 -6.44 6.05 -18.87
CA PHE A 192 -5.44 4.99 -18.85
C PHE A 192 -6.06 3.62 -18.54
N GLN A 193 -6.90 3.52 -17.52
CA GLN A 193 -7.62 2.29 -17.16
C GLN A 193 -8.54 1.77 -18.27
N GLN A 194 -9.16 2.67 -19.03
CA GLN A 194 -9.95 2.30 -20.21
C GLN A 194 -9.07 1.64 -21.29
N THR A 195 -7.82 2.08 -21.48
CA THR A 195 -6.88 1.43 -22.42
C THR A 195 -6.55 0.00 -22.00
N LEU A 196 -6.55 -0.28 -20.70
CA LEU A 196 -6.34 -1.62 -20.13
C LEU A 196 -7.59 -2.49 -20.17
N ARG A 197 -8.74 -1.95 -20.61
CA ARG A 197 -10.07 -2.61 -20.51
C ARG A 197 -10.39 -3.06 -19.10
N ALA A 198 -10.00 -2.26 -18.10
CA ALA A 198 -10.28 -2.54 -16.70
C ALA A 198 -11.79 -2.61 -16.45
N VAL A 199 -12.22 -3.59 -15.65
CA VAL A 199 -13.62 -3.76 -15.26
C VAL A 199 -14.04 -2.73 -14.20
N GLU A 200 -13.10 -2.31 -13.35
CA GLU A 200 -13.28 -1.27 -12.34
C GLU A 200 -12.47 -0.03 -12.71
N ILE A 201 -13.15 1.00 -13.22
CA ILE A 201 -12.55 2.30 -13.54
C ILE A 201 -12.77 3.25 -12.36
N SER A 202 -11.70 3.91 -11.92
CA SER A 202 -11.71 4.88 -10.82
C SER A 202 -10.74 6.05 -11.10
N THR A 203 -10.71 7.04 -10.21
CA THR A 203 -9.75 8.15 -10.28
C THR A 203 -8.46 7.88 -9.47
N THR A 204 -8.28 6.63 -9.01
CA THR A 204 -7.15 6.20 -8.18
C THR A 204 -6.25 5.27 -8.98
N LEU A 205 -4.94 5.53 -8.93
CA LEU A 205 -3.94 4.56 -9.33
C LEU A 205 -3.76 3.53 -8.21
N GLY A 206 -3.87 2.26 -8.53
CA GLY A 206 -3.75 1.17 -7.57
C GLY A 206 -3.20 -0.12 -8.16
N GLN A 207 -3.67 -1.24 -7.62
CA GLN A 207 -3.05 -2.55 -7.73
C GLN A 207 -2.81 -3.02 -9.16
N LEU A 208 -3.76 -2.75 -10.05
CA LEU A 208 -3.75 -3.25 -11.42
C LEU A 208 -3.15 -2.23 -12.41
N ASP A 209 -3.05 -0.96 -12.00
CA ASP A 209 -2.57 0.12 -12.86
C ASP A 209 -1.05 0.14 -12.90
N TRP A 210 -0.40 0.09 -11.74
CA TRP A 210 1.04 0.31 -11.63
C TRP A 210 1.88 -0.63 -12.48
N PRO A 211 1.67 -1.97 -12.50
CA PRO A 211 2.44 -2.86 -13.37
C PRO A 211 2.36 -2.50 -14.85
N SER A 212 1.26 -1.91 -15.29
CA SER A 212 1.05 -1.48 -16.69
C SER A 212 1.50 -0.04 -16.93
N LEU A 213 1.51 0.80 -15.89
CA LEU A 213 1.85 2.21 -15.95
C LEU A 213 3.37 2.43 -15.95
N ILE A 214 4.11 1.65 -15.15
CA ILE A 214 5.56 1.81 -15.03
C ILE A 214 6.27 1.45 -16.33
N ILE A 215 7.36 2.17 -16.60
CA ILE A 215 8.23 1.94 -17.75
C ILE A 215 9.61 1.62 -17.22
N THR A 216 10.20 0.51 -17.68
CA THR A 216 11.58 0.18 -17.30
C THR A 216 12.53 1.19 -17.92
N VAL A 217 13.32 1.85 -17.08
CA VAL A 217 14.31 2.86 -17.50
C VAL A 217 15.71 2.48 -17.02
N LYS A 218 16.71 2.87 -17.80
CA LYS A 218 18.13 2.65 -17.50
C LYS A 218 19.01 3.60 -18.30
N GLN A 219 20.27 3.73 -17.89
CA GLN A 219 21.25 4.48 -18.67
C GLN A 219 21.44 3.85 -20.06
N GLY A 220 21.52 4.69 -21.08
CA GLY A 220 21.83 4.27 -22.44
C GLY A 220 21.93 5.45 -23.41
N ASP A 221 22.62 5.22 -24.52
CA ASP A 221 22.91 6.24 -25.54
C ASP A 221 21.69 6.57 -26.43
N GLY A 222 20.59 7.05 -25.83
CA GLY A 222 19.38 7.47 -26.54
C GLY A 222 18.42 6.35 -26.93
N ARG A 223 18.49 5.17 -26.28
CA ARG A 223 17.53 4.08 -26.46
C ARG A 223 16.18 4.42 -25.80
N ALA A 224 15.08 3.79 -26.26
CA ALA A 224 13.80 3.87 -25.57
C ALA A 224 13.97 3.52 -24.08
N GLY A 225 13.46 4.37 -23.18
CA GLY A 225 13.65 4.25 -21.73
C GLY A 225 14.88 4.95 -21.15
N SER A 226 15.70 5.65 -21.95
CA SER A 226 16.82 6.46 -21.45
C SER A 226 16.51 7.96 -21.31
N LYS A 227 15.37 8.41 -21.85
CA LYS A 227 14.92 9.82 -21.80
C LYS A 227 13.40 9.92 -21.68
N GLY A 228 12.90 11.08 -21.26
CA GLY A 228 11.49 11.46 -21.28
C GLY A 228 10.79 11.38 -19.91
N GLU A 229 9.46 11.35 -19.95
CA GLU A 229 8.62 11.46 -18.75
C GLU A 229 8.83 10.31 -17.76
N ALA A 230 9.07 9.08 -18.22
CA ALA A 230 9.38 7.95 -17.33
C ALA A 230 10.68 8.18 -16.54
N VAL A 231 11.68 8.84 -17.15
CA VAL A 231 12.92 9.19 -16.46
C VAL A 231 12.67 10.32 -15.46
N ARG A 232 11.88 11.34 -15.83
CA ARG A 232 11.46 12.39 -14.89
C ARG A 232 10.75 11.79 -13.67
N ALA A 233 9.87 10.81 -13.90
CA ALA A 233 9.19 10.12 -12.82
C ALA A 233 10.17 9.44 -11.84
N VAL A 234 11.16 8.69 -12.34
CA VAL A 234 12.21 8.12 -11.47
C VAL A 234 13.00 9.21 -10.75
N GLN A 235 13.41 10.26 -11.46
CA GLN A 235 14.19 11.35 -10.88
C GLN A 235 13.43 12.09 -9.77
N THR A 236 12.10 12.21 -9.86
CA THR A 236 11.29 12.79 -8.77
C THR A 236 11.25 11.93 -7.52
N LEU A 237 11.55 10.62 -7.64
CA LEU A 237 11.57 9.70 -6.51
C LEU A 237 12.98 9.53 -5.91
N LEU A 238 14.02 10.00 -6.59
CA LEU A 238 15.41 9.89 -6.14
C LEU A 238 15.87 11.20 -5.51
N ALA A 239 16.55 11.11 -4.37
CA ALA A 239 17.19 12.26 -3.75
C ALA A 239 18.43 12.69 -4.53
N GLY A 240 18.66 14.01 -4.64
CA GLY A 240 19.92 14.57 -5.13
C GLY A 240 20.14 14.50 -6.65
N VAL A 241 19.12 14.18 -7.45
CA VAL A 241 19.20 14.20 -8.92
C VAL A 241 18.39 15.34 -9.52
N THR A 242 18.86 15.86 -10.65
CA THR A 242 18.10 16.87 -11.41
C THR A 242 16.97 16.17 -12.17
N VAL A 243 15.76 16.73 -12.13
CA VAL A 243 14.61 16.23 -12.90
C VAL A 243 14.64 16.82 -14.31
N ASP A 244 15.57 16.34 -15.14
CA ASP A 244 15.78 16.80 -16.53
C ASP A 244 15.17 15.85 -17.58
N GLY A 245 14.76 14.65 -17.17
CA GLY A 245 14.25 13.60 -18.04
C GLY A 245 15.34 12.89 -18.84
N ASP A 246 16.61 13.04 -18.49
CA ASP A 246 17.74 12.34 -19.09
C ASP A 246 18.34 11.34 -18.09
N PHE A 247 18.37 10.05 -18.44
CA PHE A 247 18.95 9.02 -17.59
C PHE A 247 20.47 9.00 -17.77
N GLY A 248 21.12 10.08 -17.30
CA GLY A 248 22.56 10.26 -17.35
C GLY A 248 23.30 9.58 -16.19
N PRO A 249 24.63 9.80 -16.10
CA PRO A 249 25.48 9.20 -15.07
C PRO A 249 25.05 9.51 -13.62
N GLN A 250 24.51 10.71 -13.37
CA GLN A 250 24.01 11.06 -12.03
C GLN A 250 22.78 10.23 -11.64
N THR A 251 21.83 10.07 -12.57
CA THR A 251 20.64 9.22 -12.37
C THR A 251 21.03 7.76 -12.17
N ASP A 252 21.96 7.22 -12.97
CA ASP A 252 22.46 5.84 -12.82
C ASP A 252 23.14 5.63 -11.45
N ALA A 253 24.02 6.54 -11.04
CA ALA A 253 24.68 6.47 -9.74
C ALA A 253 23.67 6.47 -8.58
N ALA A 254 22.66 7.34 -8.63
CA ALA A 254 21.61 7.41 -7.61
C ALA A 254 20.75 6.13 -7.57
N VAL A 255 20.39 5.58 -8.74
CA VAL A 255 19.66 4.29 -8.81
C VAL A 255 20.49 3.16 -8.23
N ARG A 256 21.78 3.07 -8.57
CA ARG A 256 22.66 2.03 -8.01
C ARG A 256 22.83 2.20 -6.51
N GLN A 257 23.00 3.41 -6.00
CA GLN A 257 23.08 3.66 -4.56
C GLN A 257 21.80 3.20 -3.84
N PHE A 258 20.64 3.53 -4.40
CA PHE A 258 19.35 3.07 -3.88
C PHE A 258 19.27 1.54 -3.87
N GLN A 259 19.60 0.88 -4.99
CA GLN A 259 19.58 -0.58 -5.09
C GLN A 259 20.59 -1.25 -4.15
N GLN A 260 21.77 -0.67 -3.91
CA GLN A 260 22.74 -1.24 -2.96
C GLN A 260 22.17 -1.36 -1.55
N VAL A 261 21.32 -0.41 -1.14
CA VAL A 261 20.72 -0.38 0.19
C VAL A 261 19.49 -1.28 0.25
N PHE A 262 18.62 -1.23 -0.76
CA PHE A 262 17.28 -1.83 -0.68
C PHE A 262 17.07 -3.08 -1.54
N LEU A 263 17.81 -3.25 -2.64
CA LEU A 263 17.60 -4.29 -3.66
C LEU A 263 18.92 -4.76 -4.33
N PRO A 264 19.88 -5.35 -3.60
CA PRO A 264 21.10 -5.87 -4.23
C PRO A 264 20.77 -7.05 -5.16
N PRO A 265 21.38 -7.16 -6.37
CA PRO A 265 22.51 -6.36 -6.87
C PRO A 265 22.11 -5.02 -7.51
N ALA A 266 23.00 -4.03 -7.39
CA ALA A 266 22.82 -2.70 -7.96
C ALA A 266 23.18 -2.64 -9.46
N ASP A 267 22.24 -3.08 -10.29
CA ASP A 267 22.38 -3.20 -11.74
C ASP A 267 22.14 -1.89 -12.53
N GLY A 268 21.58 -0.85 -11.89
CA GLY A 268 21.26 0.44 -12.51
C GLY A 268 19.99 0.43 -13.36
N ILE A 269 19.20 -0.64 -13.31
CA ILE A 269 17.96 -0.80 -14.06
C ILE A 269 16.77 -0.53 -13.12
N VAL A 270 15.95 0.46 -13.45
CA VAL A 270 14.70 0.70 -12.73
C VAL A 270 13.58 -0.14 -13.37
N GLY A 271 13.53 -1.41 -12.97
CA GLY A 271 12.47 -2.37 -13.33
C GLY A 271 11.33 -2.40 -12.31
N PRO A 272 10.37 -3.32 -12.43
CA PRO A 272 9.20 -3.42 -11.54
C PRO A 272 9.53 -3.43 -10.05
N GLU A 273 10.52 -4.21 -9.63
CA GLU A 273 10.94 -4.30 -8.22
C GLU A 273 11.52 -2.97 -7.71
N THR A 274 12.35 -2.32 -8.52
CA THR A 274 12.93 -1.01 -8.16
C THR A 274 11.87 0.08 -8.13
N TRP A 275 10.92 0.07 -9.07
CA TRP A 275 9.76 0.97 -9.06
C TRP A 275 8.91 0.79 -7.80
N HIS A 276 8.58 -0.45 -7.45
CA HIS A 276 7.79 -0.77 -6.27
C HIS A 276 8.46 -0.26 -5.00
N THR A 277 9.76 -0.51 -4.87
CA THR A 277 10.57 -0.14 -3.71
C THR A 277 10.77 1.37 -3.65
N LEU A 278 10.99 2.04 -4.78
CA LEU A 278 10.99 3.50 -4.86
C LEU A 278 9.64 4.02 -4.39
N MET A 279 8.52 3.49 -4.85
CA MET A 279 7.19 3.91 -4.40
C MET A 279 6.86 3.51 -2.95
N LEU A 280 7.79 3.15 -2.09
CA LEU A 280 7.52 2.99 -0.66
C LEU A 280 8.42 3.95 0.11
N ARG A 281 7.88 4.58 1.16
CA ARG A 281 8.72 5.36 2.07
C ARG A 281 9.50 4.37 2.93
N LEU A 282 10.66 3.95 2.43
CA LEU A 282 11.49 2.95 3.07
C LEU A 282 12.57 3.60 3.92
N PHE A 283 12.14 4.39 4.90
CA PHE A 283 12.98 5.08 5.90
C PHE A 283 13.53 6.44 5.43
N ASP A 284 13.61 7.40 6.35
CA ASP A 284 14.26 8.70 6.18
C ASP A 284 15.75 8.63 6.50
#